data_AF-A0A6M8VWD6-F1
#
_entry.id   AF-A0A6M8VWD6-F1
#
_cell.length_a   1.000
_cell.length_b   1.000
_cell.length_c   1.000
_cell.angle_alpha   90.00
_cell.angle_beta   90.00
_cell.angle_gamma   90.00
#
_symmetry.space_group_name_H-M   'P 1'
#
loop_
_entity.id
_entity.type
_entity.pdbx_description
1 polymer ?
#
loop_
_entity_poly.entity_id
_entity_poly.type
_entity_poly.pdbx_seq_one_letter_code
_entity_poly.pdbx_strand_id
1 'polypeptide(L)'
;MTVDDPTPIGDSGEGSRPWEEYVRLARERIERAVEAEGGAAQVSGPVAFHMSDWLHDLHDLLGVLDPDRQPTDAEVREVLMAFLLHVPEHVAAAAKLYLSVGIRDTFGLSVCESDDGG
;
A
#
# COMPACT_ATOMS: atom_id res chain seq x y z
N MET A 1 -11.25 -29.11 14.52
CA MET A 1 -10.44 -27.88 14.41
C MET A 1 -10.75 -27.34 13.04
N THR A 2 -11.82 -26.56 12.93
CA THR A 2 -12.22 -25.89 11.70
C THR A 2 -11.28 -24.71 11.52
N VAL A 3 -10.52 -24.72 10.44
CA VAL A 3 -9.82 -23.54 9.95
C VAL A 3 -10.91 -22.56 9.56
N ASP A 4 -10.95 -21.41 10.25
CA ASP A 4 -11.83 -20.32 9.87
C ASP A 4 -11.48 -19.89 8.44
N ASP A 5 -12.50 -19.87 7.58
CA ASP A 5 -12.42 -19.39 6.21
C ASP A 5 -11.97 -17.92 6.25
N PRO A 6 -10.90 -17.53 5.52
CA PRO A 6 -10.52 -16.12 5.46
C PRO A 6 -11.69 -15.34 4.85
N THR A 7 -12.29 -14.45 5.65
CA THR A 7 -13.33 -13.51 5.20
C THR A 7 -12.84 -12.80 3.93
N PRO A 8 -13.68 -12.69 2.88
CA PRO A 8 -13.31 -11.98 1.67
C PRO A 8 -12.88 -10.55 2.01
N ILE A 9 -11.67 -10.15 1.60
CA ILE A 9 -11.29 -8.74 1.58
C ILE A 9 -12.07 -8.11 0.44
N GLY A 10 -13.29 -7.63 0.74
CA GLY A 10 -14.14 -6.92 -0.23
C GLY A 10 -15.62 -7.30 -0.24
N ASP A 11 -16.07 -8.33 0.49
CA ASP A 11 -17.51 -8.56 0.62
C ASP A 11 -18.11 -7.62 1.68
N SER A 12 -19.01 -6.75 1.24
CA SER A 12 -19.87 -5.89 2.05
C SER A 12 -20.89 -6.72 2.84
N GLY A 13 -20.40 -7.72 3.60
CA GLY A 13 -21.16 -8.44 4.57
C GLY A 13 -21.58 -7.52 5.72
N GLU A 14 -22.81 -7.72 6.18
CA GLU A 14 -23.45 -7.03 7.29
C GLU A 14 -22.55 -7.07 8.54
N GLY A 15 -21.78 -6.00 8.76
CA GLY A 15 -20.81 -5.88 9.86
C GLY A 15 -19.39 -5.44 9.47
N SER A 16 -19.05 -5.39 8.18
CA SER A 16 -17.77 -4.82 7.73
C SER A 16 -17.81 -3.28 7.71
N ARG A 17 -16.74 -2.64 8.21
CA ARG A 17 -16.63 -1.17 8.18
C ARG A 17 -16.49 -0.69 6.73
N PRO A 18 -17.01 0.50 6.38
CA PRO A 18 -16.73 1.11 5.08
C PRO A 18 -15.21 1.19 4.83
N TRP A 19 -14.78 0.92 3.59
CA TRP A 19 -13.37 0.93 3.20
C TRP A 19 -12.66 2.24 3.59
N GLU A 20 -13.33 3.37 3.41
CA GLU A 20 -12.82 4.70 3.79
C GLU A 20 -12.56 4.81 5.30
N GLU A 21 -13.43 4.19 6.12
CA GLU A 21 -13.23 4.13 7.57
C GLU A 21 -12.02 3.24 7.92
N TYR A 22 -11.85 2.12 7.21
CA TYR A 22 -10.68 1.25 7.36
C TYR A 22 -9.38 2.01 7.07
N VAL A 23 -9.29 2.70 5.93
CA VAL A 23 -8.11 3.49 5.54
C VAL A 23 -7.82 4.58 6.59
N ARG A 24 -8.86 5.29 7.06
CA ARG A 24 -8.72 6.30 8.11
C ARG A 24 -8.15 5.70 9.40
N LEU A 25 -8.70 4.58 9.87
CA LEU A 25 -8.26 3.93 11.11
C LEU A 25 -6.85 3.36 11.00
N ALA A 26 -6.49 2.81 9.84
CA ALA A 26 -5.14 2.35 9.55
C ALA A 26 -4.15 3.53 9.65
N ARG A 27 -4.47 4.66 9.01
CA ARG A 27 -3.66 5.89 9.08
C ARG A 27 -3.49 6.38 10.52
N GLU A 28 -4.58 6.52 11.28
CA GLU A 28 -4.53 6.93 12.70
C GLU A 28 -3.69 5.98 13.56
N ARG A 29 -3.75 4.68 13.28
CA ARG A 29 -2.95 3.69 13.99
C ARG A 29 -1.46 3.81 13.68
N ILE A 30 -1.09 4.03 12.41
CA ILE A 30 0.30 4.23 12.00
C ILE A 30 0.85 5.51 12.62
N GLU A 31 0.11 6.62 12.55
CA GLU A 31 0.51 7.89 13.14
C GLU A 31 0.82 7.76 14.63
N ARG A 32 -0.12 7.16 15.40
CA ARG A 32 0.09 6.90 16.84
C ARG A 32 1.28 5.99 17.12
N ALA A 33 1.54 4.99 16.27
CA ALA A 33 2.66 4.08 16.46
C ALA A 33 4.00 4.82 16.27
N VAL A 34 4.11 5.64 15.23
CA VAL A 34 5.31 6.45 14.98
C VAL A 34 5.54 7.47 16.11
N GLU A 35 4.47 8.11 16.62
CA GLU A 35 4.56 9.03 17.75
C GLU A 35 4.97 8.35 19.05
N ALA A 36 4.47 7.15 19.32
CA ALA A 36 4.81 6.38 20.52
C ALA A 36 6.30 6.01 20.57
N GLU A 37 6.97 5.95 19.43
CA GLU A 37 8.42 5.73 19.32
C GLU A 37 9.25 7.02 19.40
N GLY A 38 8.60 8.16 19.66
CA GLY A 38 9.24 9.47 19.72
C GLY A 38 9.33 10.18 18.37
N GLY A 39 8.64 9.68 17.34
CA GLY A 39 8.47 10.38 16.08
C GLY A 39 7.68 11.67 16.28
N ALA A 40 8.18 12.76 15.71
CA ALA A 40 7.50 14.04 15.79
C ALA A 40 6.39 14.17 14.74
N ALA A 41 5.42 15.06 14.94
CA ALA A 41 4.25 15.23 14.07
C ALA A 41 4.60 15.47 12.59
N GLN A 42 5.73 16.15 12.32
CA GLN A 42 6.23 16.38 10.96
C GLN A 42 6.75 15.09 10.26
N VAL A 43 6.84 13.98 10.99
CA VAL A 43 7.21 12.66 10.46
C VAL A 43 6.01 11.70 10.55
N SER A 44 5.32 11.62 11.69
CA SER A 44 4.22 10.66 11.91
C SER A 44 3.09 10.81 10.90
N GLY A 45 2.59 12.04 10.69
CA GLY A 45 1.53 12.32 9.73
C GLY A 45 1.90 11.99 8.27
N PRO A 46 3.06 12.45 7.76
CA PRO A 46 3.54 12.09 6.42
C PRO A 46 3.79 10.60 6.22
N VAL A 47 4.38 9.91 7.21
CA VAL A 47 4.57 8.45 7.15
C VAL A 47 3.22 7.73 7.08
N ALA A 48 2.27 8.13 7.92
CA ALA A 48 0.93 7.56 7.92
C ALA A 48 0.19 7.79 6.58
N PHE A 49 0.34 8.98 5.97
CA PHE A 49 -0.18 9.26 4.64
C PHE A 49 0.41 8.31 3.60
N HIS A 50 1.74 8.29 3.45
CA HIS A 50 2.40 7.47 2.44
C HIS A 50 2.15 5.97 2.65
N MET A 51 1.97 5.50 3.88
CA MET A 51 1.66 4.09 4.16
C MET A 51 0.18 3.71 4.02
N SER A 52 -0.72 4.65 3.76
CA SER A 52 -2.16 4.37 3.59
C SER A 52 -2.74 4.75 2.23
N ASP A 53 -2.09 5.66 1.49
CA ASP A 53 -2.60 6.16 0.21
C ASP A 53 -2.75 5.07 -0.86
N TRP A 54 -1.83 4.12 -0.90
CA TRP A 54 -1.81 3.00 -1.86
C TRP A 54 -2.62 1.77 -1.43
N LEU A 55 -3.39 1.85 -0.33
CA LEU A 55 -4.17 0.70 0.13
C LEU A 55 -5.21 0.23 -0.90
N HIS A 56 -5.71 1.14 -1.74
CA HIS A 56 -6.61 0.80 -2.83
C HIS A 56 -5.90 -0.01 -3.93
N ASP A 57 -4.67 0.37 -4.31
CA ASP A 57 -3.86 -0.41 -5.26
C ASP A 57 -3.60 -1.81 -4.72
N LEU A 58 -3.29 -1.95 -3.42
CA LEU A 58 -3.11 -3.26 -2.79
C LEU A 58 -4.40 -4.09 -2.83
N HIS A 59 -5.54 -3.47 -2.50
CA HIS A 59 -6.83 -4.13 -2.54
C HIS A 59 -7.14 -4.66 -3.95
N ASP A 60 -6.94 -3.84 -4.97
CA ASP A 60 -7.19 -4.22 -6.36
C ASP A 60 -6.22 -5.31 -6.84
N LEU A 61 -4.94 -5.22 -6.43
CA LEU A 61 -3.93 -6.24 -6.69
C LEU A 61 -4.35 -7.59 -6.08
N LEU A 62 -4.76 -7.60 -4.82
CA LEU A 62 -5.26 -8.82 -4.18
C LEU A 62 -6.48 -9.37 -4.92
N GLY A 63 -7.38 -8.49 -5.38
CA GLY A 63 -8.54 -8.89 -6.17
C GLY A 63 -8.16 -9.57 -7.49
N VAL A 64 -7.14 -9.11 -8.23
CA VAL A 64 -6.72 -9.80 -9.48
C VAL A 64 -5.83 -11.01 -9.23
N LEU A 65 -5.24 -11.15 -8.04
CA LEU A 65 -4.48 -12.33 -7.66
C LEU A 65 -5.36 -13.44 -7.04
N ASP A 66 -6.62 -13.14 -6.74
CA ASP A 66 -7.60 -14.11 -6.27
C ASP A 66 -7.91 -15.14 -7.39
N PRO A 67 -7.59 -16.44 -7.18
CA PRO A 67 -7.82 -17.47 -8.18
C PRO A 67 -9.30 -17.66 -8.55
N ASP A 68 -10.24 -17.31 -7.65
CA ASP A 68 -11.67 -17.52 -7.86
C ASP A 68 -12.31 -16.41 -8.72
N ARG A 69 -11.69 -15.22 -8.78
CA ARG A 69 -12.21 -14.06 -9.53
C ARG A 69 -12.07 -14.21 -11.05
N GLN A 70 -11.07 -14.99 -11.51
CA GLN A 70 -10.78 -15.19 -12.95
C GLN A 70 -10.73 -13.87 -13.75
N PRO A 71 -9.87 -12.91 -13.38
CA PRO A 71 -9.77 -11.62 -14.08
C PRO A 71 -9.26 -11.81 -15.51
N THR A 72 -9.60 -10.86 -16.38
CA THR A 72 -9.06 -10.80 -17.73
C THR A 72 -7.61 -10.33 -17.73
N ASP A 73 -6.83 -10.70 -18.75
CA ASP A 73 -5.45 -10.23 -18.93
C ASP A 73 -5.34 -8.69 -18.95
N ALA A 74 -6.38 -8.01 -19.45
CA ALA A 74 -6.42 -6.55 -19.50
C ALA A 74 -6.53 -5.94 -18.09
N GLU A 75 -7.43 -6.46 -17.26
CA GLU A 75 -7.59 -6.04 -15.86
C GLU A 75 -6.31 -6.34 -15.06
N VAL A 76 -5.72 -7.52 -15.23
CA VAL A 76 -4.45 -7.87 -14.56
C VAL A 76 -3.36 -6.87 -14.93
N ARG A 77 -3.22 -6.54 -16.22
CA ARG A 77 -2.23 -5.56 -16.67
C ARG A 77 -2.48 -4.17 -16.09
N GLU A 78 -3.71 -3.69 -16.09
CA GLU A 78 -4.07 -2.36 -15.58
C GLU A 78 -3.74 -2.23 -14.08
N VAL A 79 -4.15 -3.22 -13.29
CA VAL A 79 -3.88 -3.25 -11.84
C VAL A 79 -2.38 -3.37 -11.54
N LEU A 80 -1.66 -4.23 -12.28
CA LEU A 80 -0.21 -4.35 -12.12
C LEU A 80 0.50 -3.03 -12.45
N MET A 81 0.11 -2.34 -13.51
CA MET A 81 0.69 -1.04 -13.87
C MET A 81 0.43 0.02 -12.79
N ALA A 82 -0.82 0.13 -12.31
CA ALA A 82 -1.18 1.07 -11.26
C ALA A 82 -0.34 0.82 -9.99
N PHE A 83 -0.29 -0.44 -9.54
CA PHE A 83 0.46 -0.81 -8.34
C PHE A 83 1.96 -0.54 -8.48
N LEU A 84 2.58 -0.95 -9.62
CA LEU A 84 4.02 -0.80 -9.83
C LEU A 84 4.47 0.65 -10.04
N LEU A 85 3.59 1.54 -10.51
CA LEU A 85 3.92 2.96 -10.66
C LEU A 85 3.67 3.75 -9.37
N HIS A 86 2.59 3.45 -8.65
CA HIS A 86 2.17 4.26 -7.50
C HIS A 86 2.82 3.80 -6.18
N VAL A 87 2.77 2.51 -5.87
CA VAL A 87 3.16 2.00 -4.54
C VAL A 87 4.65 2.20 -4.23
N PRO A 88 5.61 1.94 -5.16
CA PRO A 88 7.02 2.08 -4.85
C PRO A 88 7.41 3.50 -4.40
N GLU A 89 6.83 4.54 -5.01
CA GLU A 89 7.11 5.94 -4.65
C GLU A 89 6.69 6.24 -3.21
N HIS A 90 5.49 5.81 -2.82
CA HIS A 90 4.96 6.01 -1.47
C HIS A 90 5.75 5.21 -0.42
N VAL A 91 6.09 3.95 -0.72
CA VAL A 91 6.92 3.13 0.18
C VAL A 91 8.32 3.73 0.33
N ALA A 92 8.92 4.25 -0.75
CA ALA A 92 10.21 4.93 -0.70
C ALA A 92 10.17 6.20 0.15
N ALA A 93 9.14 7.02 -0.03
CA ALA A 93 8.93 8.23 0.77
C ALA A 93 8.77 7.90 2.26
N ALA A 94 7.94 6.91 2.60
CA ALA A 94 7.75 6.46 3.97
C ALA A 94 9.06 5.94 4.60
N ALA A 95 9.83 5.12 3.88
CA ALA A 95 11.12 4.62 4.35
C ALA A 95 12.12 5.76 4.58
N LYS A 96 12.15 6.76 3.68
CA LYS A 96 13.00 7.94 3.83
C LYS A 96 12.65 8.76 5.06
N LEU A 97 11.37 8.96 5.32
CA LEU A 97 10.87 9.74 6.45
C LEU A 97 11.07 9.02 7.78
N TYR A 98 10.71 7.73 7.85
CA TYR A 98 10.66 6.99 9.10
C TYR A 98 12.02 6.39 9.50
N LEU A 99 12.75 5.79 8.56
CA LEU A 99 14.02 5.12 8.82
C LEU A 99 15.23 5.99 8.49
N SER A 100 15.02 7.17 7.88
CA SER A 100 16.10 8.02 7.35
C SER A 100 17.01 7.32 6.32
N VAL A 101 16.56 6.21 5.73
CA VAL A 101 17.30 5.45 4.71
C VAL A 101 16.81 5.82 3.31
N GLY A 102 17.72 5.82 2.32
CA GLY A 102 17.32 5.82 0.92
C GLY A 102 17.03 4.41 0.43
N ILE A 103 16.07 4.24 -0.48
CA ILE A 103 15.94 2.97 -1.20
C ILE A 103 17.15 2.81 -2.11
N ARG A 104 17.78 1.64 -2.03
CA ARG A 104 18.89 1.26 -2.89
C ARG A 104 18.37 0.31 -3.96
N ASP A 105 18.71 0.60 -5.21
CA ASP A 105 18.54 -0.37 -6.27
C ASP A 105 19.45 -1.58 -6.02
N THR A 106 18.84 -2.64 -5.51
CA THR A 106 19.53 -3.88 -5.13
C THR A 106 19.70 -4.82 -6.33
N PHE A 107 18.83 -4.69 -7.33
CA PHE A 107 18.79 -5.58 -8.48
C PHE A 107 19.48 -4.99 -9.73
N GLY A 108 19.92 -3.73 -9.66
CA GLY A 108 20.57 -3.05 -10.79
C GLY A 108 19.62 -2.81 -11.95
N LEU A 109 18.35 -2.53 -11.64
CA LEU A 109 17.29 -2.29 -12.62
C LEU A 109 17.05 -0.80 -12.89
N SER A 110 17.89 0.09 -12.36
CA SER A 110 17.76 1.54 -12.52
C SER A 110 16.38 2.07 -12.10
N VAL A 111 15.93 1.66 -10.91
CA VAL A 111 14.59 1.93 -10.33
C VAL A 111 14.25 3.44 -10.20
N CYS A 112 15.19 4.35 -10.46
CA CYS A 112 15.00 5.80 -10.40
C CYS A 112 15.68 6.56 -11.55
N GLU A 113 15.73 6.00 -12.77
CA GLU A 113 16.09 6.83 -13.93
C GLU A 113 14.91 7.74 -14.27
N SER A 114 15.11 9.05 -14.04
CA SER A 114 14.30 10.06 -14.71
C SER A 114 14.60 9.90 -16.20
N ASP A 115 13.56 9.74 -17.00
CA ASP A 115 13.67 9.72 -18.46
C ASP A 115 14.00 11.16 -18.92
N ASP A 116 15.21 11.62 -18.64
CA ASP A 116 15.80 12.82 -19.22
C ASP A 116 16.16 12.44 -20.66
N GLY A 117 15.13 12.48 -21.52
CA GLY A 117 15.25 12.18 -22.94
C GLY A 117 16.41 12.94 -23.58
N GLY A 118 17.39 12.18 -24.08
CA GLY A 118 18.42 12.63 -25.01
C GLY A 118 17.96 12.55 -26.46
#